data_AF-A0A959U2C1-F1
#
_entry.id   AF-A0A959U2C1-F1
#
_cell.length_a   1.000
_cell.length_b   1.000
_cell.length_c   1.000
_cell.angle_alpha   90.00
_cell.angle_beta   90.00
_cell.angle_gamma   90.00
#
_symmetry.space_group_name_H-M   'P 1'
#
loop_
_entity.id
_entity.type
_entity.pdbx_description
1 polymer ?
#
loop_
_entity_poly.entity_id
_entity_poly.type
_entity_poly.pdbx_seq_one_letter_code
_entity_poly.pdbx_strand_id
1 'polypeptide(L)'
;NTDGRPADAVQSSIFCWKNETLCTTADGDGGVDGVMRRVLLKAAKQWGMPFSTEHMSIEELQAADEIFLTNTMQGIRWVGQWGDRVYDNRMAGILTGKLNEMLPLS
;
A
#
# COMPACT_ATOMS: atom_id res chain seq x y z
N ASN A 1 12.48 -22.91 -3.76
CA ASN A 1 13.19 -23.47 -4.92
C ASN A 1 14.67 -23.18 -4.74
N THR A 2 15.50 -24.21 -4.88
CA THR A 2 16.94 -24.24 -4.62
C THR A 2 17.71 -23.69 -5.81
N ASP A 3 18.04 -22.39 -5.83
CA ASP A 3 19.14 -21.87 -6.67
C ASP A 3 19.58 -20.41 -6.43
N GLY A 4 19.61 -19.91 -5.19
CA GLY A 4 20.46 -18.77 -4.79
C GLY A 4 20.37 -17.44 -5.57
N ARG A 5 19.39 -17.28 -6.47
CA ARG A 5 19.01 -16.03 -7.13
C ARG A 5 17.74 -15.55 -6.43
N PRO A 6 17.57 -14.25 -6.10
CA PRO A 6 16.28 -13.71 -5.71
C PRO A 6 15.35 -13.73 -6.93
N ALA A 7 14.91 -14.92 -7.31
CA ALA A 7 13.83 -15.13 -8.25
C ALA A 7 12.56 -14.74 -7.52
N ASP A 8 11.90 -13.72 -8.05
CA ASP A 8 10.70 -13.04 -7.54
C ASP A 8 10.95 -12.12 -6.34
N ALA A 9 11.71 -11.04 -6.56
CA ALA A 9 11.64 -9.88 -5.68
C ALA A 9 10.18 -9.37 -5.69
N VAL A 10 9.42 -9.69 -4.65
CA VAL A 10 8.05 -9.18 -4.46
C VAL A 10 8.13 -7.67 -4.24
N GLN A 11 8.06 -6.92 -5.33
CA GLN A 11 8.01 -5.46 -5.28
C GLN A 11 6.67 -5.06 -4.67
N SER A 12 6.73 -4.27 -3.61
CA SER A 12 5.56 -3.75 -2.91
C SER A 12 5.52 -2.25 -3.07
N SER A 13 4.33 -1.69 -3.32
CA SER A 13 4.13 -0.24 -3.31
C SER A 13 3.81 0.23 -1.90
N ILE A 14 4.43 1.33 -1.48
CA ILE A 14 4.14 1.99 -0.20
C ILE A 14 2.91 2.87 -0.37
N PHE A 15 2.02 2.76 0.59
CA PHE A 15 0.88 3.64 0.80
C PHE A 15 0.85 4.10 2.25
N CYS A 16 0.26 5.26 2.48
CA CYS A 16 -0.08 5.70 3.82
C CYS A 16 -1.44 6.37 3.86
N TRP A 17 -2.05 6.36 5.04
CA TRP A 17 -3.22 7.16 5.34
C TRP A 17 -2.77 8.38 6.14
N LYS A 18 -3.11 9.57 5.66
CA LYS A 18 -2.73 10.82 6.30
C LYS A 18 -3.79 11.86 6.02
N ASN A 19 -4.28 12.54 7.05
CA ASN A 19 -5.25 13.64 6.91
C ASN A 19 -6.46 13.25 6.02
N GLU A 20 -7.05 12.09 6.33
CA GLU A 20 -8.20 11.54 5.60
C GLU A 20 -7.97 11.30 4.09
N THR A 21 -6.70 11.17 3.68
CA THR A 21 -6.30 10.98 2.27
C THR A 21 -5.41 9.75 2.14
N LEU A 22 -5.65 8.96 1.10
CA LEU A 22 -4.79 7.85 0.70
C LEU A 22 -3.60 8.37 -0.12
N CYS A 23 -2.40 8.30 0.42
CA CYS A 23 -1.19 8.79 -0.23
C CYS A 23 -0.34 7.61 -0.74
N THR A 24 0.34 7.79 -1.86
CA THR A 24 1.34 6.84 -2.38
C THR A 24 2.46 7.59 -3.10
N THR A 25 3.64 6.99 -3.18
CA THR A 25 4.78 7.61 -3.86
C THR A 25 4.53 7.72 -5.37
N ALA A 26 5.00 8.82 -5.95
CA ALA A 26 4.97 9.06 -7.40
C ALA A 26 5.91 8.12 -8.17
N ASP A 27 7.10 7.92 -7.60
CA ASP A 27 8.07 6.94 -8.07
C ASP A 27 7.60 5.55 -7.60
N GLY A 28 7.15 4.73 -8.55
CA GLY A 28 7.01 3.30 -8.33
C GLY A 28 8.41 2.70 -8.21
N ASP A 29 9.10 2.95 -7.10
CA ASP A 29 10.49 2.55 -6.92
C ASP A 29 10.59 1.02 -6.86
N GLY A 30 10.90 0.45 -8.03
CA GLY A 30 11.04 -0.98 -8.26
C GLY A 30 10.14 -1.44 -9.39
N GLY A 31 10.64 -1.34 -10.62
CA GLY A 31 9.93 -1.76 -11.82
C GLY A 31 9.64 -3.26 -11.84
N VAL A 32 8.36 -3.59 -11.74
CA VAL A 32 7.53 -4.54 -12.49
C VAL A 32 6.12 -4.23 -12.00
N ASP A 33 5.49 -3.34 -12.74
CA ASP A 33 4.05 -3.11 -12.81
C ASP A 33 3.30 -3.15 -11.47
N GLY A 34 3.15 -1.97 -10.85
CA GLY A 34 2.29 -1.69 -9.70
C GLY A 34 0.80 -1.94 -9.99
N VAL A 35 0.44 -3.17 -10.38
CA VAL A 35 -0.91 -3.65 -10.61
C VAL A 35 -1.73 -3.40 -9.35
N MET A 36 -1.21 -3.79 -8.18
CA MET A 36 -1.91 -3.59 -6.93
C MET A 36 -2.11 -2.10 -6.61
N ARG A 37 -1.09 -1.27 -6.88
CA ARG A 37 -1.21 0.19 -6.78
C ARG A 37 -2.31 0.74 -7.70
N ARG A 38 -2.33 0.34 -8.97
CA ARG A 38 -3.37 0.75 -9.93
C ARG A 38 -4.76 0.29 -9.51
N VAL A 39 -4.88 -0.96 -9.05
CA VAL A 39 -6.14 -1.52 -8.53
C VAL A 39 -6.62 -0.69 -7.36
N LEU A 40 -5.74 -0.38 -6.39
CA LEU A 40 -6.11 0.38 -5.21
C LEU A 40 -6.48 1.83 -5.53
N LEU A 41 -5.74 2.52 -6.42
CA LEU A 41 -6.07 3.89 -6.84
C LEU A 41 -7.38 3.93 -7.65
N LYS A 42 -7.63 2.94 -8.51
CA LYS A 42 -8.90 2.81 -9.24
C LYS A 42 -10.06 2.55 -8.28
N ALA A 43 -9.87 1.68 -7.30
CA ALA A 43 -10.87 1.38 -6.28
C ALA A 43 -11.14 2.61 -5.40
N ALA A 44 -10.10 3.32 -4.95
CA ALA A 44 -10.24 4.57 -4.20
C ALA A 44 -11.08 5.59 -4.97
N LYS A 45 -10.81 5.77 -6.28
CA LYS A 45 -11.64 6.61 -7.16
C LYS A 45 -13.11 6.14 -7.20
N GLN A 46 -13.36 4.84 -7.31
CA GLN A 46 -14.71 4.28 -7.34
C GLN A 46 -15.45 4.45 -6.01
N TRP A 47 -14.75 4.39 -4.89
CA TRP A 47 -15.30 4.60 -3.56
C TRP A 47 -15.47 6.07 -3.17
N GLY A 48 -15.09 7.02 -4.04
CA GLY A 48 -15.07 8.44 -3.71
C GLY A 48 -14.07 8.79 -2.61
N MET A 49 -13.03 7.97 -2.41
CA MET A 49 -11.99 8.19 -1.42
C MET A 49 -10.94 9.16 -1.97
N PRO A 50 -10.58 10.23 -1.23
CA PRO A 50 -9.49 11.12 -1.60
C PRO A 50 -8.17 10.36 -1.67
N PHE A 51 -7.38 10.62 -2.72
CA PHE A 51 -6.03 10.09 -2.83
C PHE A 51 -5.07 11.08 -3.47
N SER A 52 -3.80 11.01 -3.08
CA SER A 52 -2.70 11.79 -3.66
C SER A 52 -1.58 10.89 -4.15
N THR A 53 -0.85 11.37 -5.15
CA THR A 53 0.39 10.76 -5.61
C THR A 53 1.46 11.84 -5.57
N GLU A 54 2.41 11.70 -4.65
CA GLU A 54 3.41 12.72 -4.34
C GLU A 54 4.76 12.10 -4.00
N HIS A 55 5.84 12.86 -4.10
CA HIS A 55 7.12 12.43 -3.53
C HIS A 55 7.06 12.68 -2.03
N MET A 56 7.24 11.64 -1.22
CA MET A 56 7.22 11.73 0.23
C MET A 56 8.60 11.46 0.79
N SER A 57 9.05 12.29 1.74
CA SER A 57 10.25 12.00 2.52
C SER A 57 9.98 10.88 3.54
N ILE A 58 11.05 10.32 4.12
CA ILE A 58 10.93 9.33 5.19
C ILE A 58 10.20 9.92 6.40
N GLU A 59 10.49 11.18 6.74
CA GLU A 59 9.85 11.90 7.84
C GLU A 59 8.35 12.08 7.59
N GLU A 60 7.95 12.35 6.34
CA GLU A 60 6.54 12.49 5.98
C GLU A 60 5.79 11.16 6.02
N LEU A 61 6.42 10.07 5.59
CA LEU A 61 5.89 8.72 5.73
C LEU A 61 5.74 8.34 7.20
N GLN A 62 6.79 8.56 8.00
CA GLN A 62 6.75 8.35 9.44
C GLN A 62 5.74 9.27 10.13
N ALA A 63 5.39 10.42 9.55
CA ALA A 63 4.37 11.32 10.09
C ALA A 63 2.93 10.81 9.91
N ALA A 64 2.70 9.84 9.01
CA ALA A 64 1.37 9.37 8.64
C ALA A 64 0.62 8.67 9.78
N ASP A 65 -0.71 8.62 9.66
CA ASP A 65 -1.59 7.98 10.63
C ASP A 65 -1.46 6.45 10.54
N GLU A 66 -1.39 5.92 9.33
CA GLU A 66 -1.12 4.50 9.04
C GLU A 66 -0.18 4.36 7.84
N ILE A 67 0.63 3.30 7.84
CA ILE A 67 1.51 2.94 6.71
C ILE A 67 1.22 1.49 6.32
N PHE A 68 1.14 1.22 5.01
CA PHE A 68 0.96 -0.12 4.51
C PHE A 68 1.64 -0.35 3.16
N LEU A 69 2.05 -1.59 2.97
CA LEU A 69 2.65 -2.11 1.75
C LEU A 69 1.59 -2.87 0.96
N THR A 70 1.67 -2.78 -0.37
CA THR A 70 0.74 -3.47 -1.25
C THR A 70 1.48 -4.26 -2.31
N ASN A 71 1.09 -5.51 -2.54
CA ASN A 71 1.54 -6.30 -3.68
C ASN A 71 0.46 -7.32 -4.08
N THR A 72 0.59 -7.89 -5.27
CA THR A 72 -0.42 -8.82 -5.82
C THR A 72 -0.47 -10.16 -5.10
N MET A 73 0.59 -10.56 -4.40
CA MET A 73 0.67 -11.87 -3.72
C MET A 73 0.08 -11.84 -2.30
N GLN A 74 0.23 -10.71 -1.61
CA GLN A 74 -0.08 -10.56 -0.18
C GLN A 74 -1.18 -9.52 0.07
N GLY A 75 -1.68 -8.86 -0.97
CA GLY A 75 -2.69 -7.82 -0.84
C GLY A 75 -2.14 -6.61 -0.10
N ILE A 76 -2.86 -6.16 0.94
CA ILE A 76 -2.48 -5.06 1.81
C ILE A 76 -1.85 -5.63 3.10
N ARG A 77 -0.66 -5.13 3.45
CA ARG A 77 0.02 -5.43 4.71
C ARG A 77 0.40 -4.13 5.41
N TRP A 78 -0.14 -3.91 6.60
CA TRP A 78 0.19 -2.74 7.41
C TRP A 78 1.54 -2.86 8.11
N VAL A 79 2.10 -1.70 8.46
CA VAL A 79 3.35 -1.57 9.22
C VAL A 79 2.99 -1.25 10.66
N GLY A 80 3.28 -2.16 11.59
CA GLY A 80 2.93 -1.96 13.00
C GLY A 80 3.84 -1.02 13.77
N GLN A 81 5.10 -0.95 13.37
CA GLN A 81 6.08 -0.07 13.98
C GLN A 81 7.16 0.31 12.97
N TRP A 82 7.58 1.57 13.01
CA TRP A 82 8.76 2.06 12.31
C TRP A 82 9.56 2.95 13.24
N GLY A 83 10.75 2.46 13.66
CA GLY A 83 11.55 3.13 14.68
C GLY A 83 10.78 3.15 16.00
N ASP A 84 10.66 4.33 16.60
CA ASP A 84 9.94 4.50 17.88
C ASP A 84 8.44 4.76 17.70
N ARG A 85 7.94 4.83 16.46
CA ARG A 85 6.51 5.08 16.19
C ARG A 85 5.75 3.79 15.97
N VAL A 86 4.65 3.63 16.70
CA VAL A 86 3.68 2.55 16.57
C VAL A 86 2.46 3.09 15.82
N TYR A 87 1.96 2.30 14.86
CA TYR A 87 0.78 2.65 14.06
C TYR A 87 -0.40 1.75 14.42
N ASP A 88 -1.61 2.16 14.06
CA ASP A 88 -2.76 1.25 14.00
C ASP A 88 -2.93 0.71 12.55
N ASN A 89 -4.01 -0.03 12.31
CA ASN A 89 -4.27 -0.66 11.01
C ASN A 89 -5.73 -0.56 10.55
N ARG A 90 -6.45 0.46 11.04
CA ARG A 90 -7.88 0.60 10.80
C ARG A 90 -8.18 0.71 9.30
N MET A 91 -7.52 1.61 8.60
CA MET A 91 -7.69 1.83 7.17
C MET A 91 -7.14 0.66 6.36
N ALA A 92 -6.02 0.07 6.74
CA ALA A 92 -5.54 -1.15 6.09
C ALA A 92 -6.58 -2.28 6.15
N GLY A 93 -7.25 -2.47 7.29
CA GLY A 93 -8.35 -3.42 7.45
C GLY A 93 -9.58 -3.09 6.59
N ILE A 94 -10.01 -1.83 6.59
CA ILE A 94 -11.14 -1.36 5.76
C ILE A 94 -10.85 -1.60 4.27
N LEU A 95 -9.68 -1.19 3.80
CA LEU A 95 -9.29 -1.34 2.40
C LEU A 95 -9.20 -2.81 2.00
N THR A 96 -8.69 -3.67 2.89
CA THR A 96 -8.64 -5.12 2.66
C THR A 96 -10.05 -5.70 2.48
N GLY A 97 -10.99 -5.36 3.37
CA GLY A 97 -12.39 -5.80 3.26
C GLY A 97 -13.03 -5.36 1.96
N LYS A 98 -12.93 -4.07 1.61
CA LYS A 98 -13.51 -3.53 0.38
C LYS A 98 -12.90 -4.14 -0.89
N LEU A 99 -11.59 -4.42 -0.89
CA LEU A 99 -10.93 -5.09 -2.02
C LEU A 99 -11.43 -6.52 -2.20
N ASN A 100 -11.60 -7.27 -1.12
CA ASN A 100 -12.10 -8.65 -1.16
C ASN A 100 -13.55 -8.72 -1.67
N GLU A 101 -14.36 -7.69 -1.40
CA GLU A 101 -15.72 -7.56 -1.98
C GLU A 101 -15.68 -7.25 -3.48
N MET A 102 -14.69 -6.50 -3.96
CA MET A 102 -14.51 -6.16 -5.38
C MET A 102 -13.91 -7.30 -6.22
N LEU A 103 -13.06 -8.12 -5.61
CA LEU A 103 -12.38 -9.25 -6.23
C LEU A 103 -12.85 -10.53 -5.52
N PRO A 104 -14.06 -11.05 -5.83
CA PRO A 104 -14.47 -12.34 -5.30
C PRO A 104 -13.43 -13.38 -5.76
N LEU A 105 -12.61 -13.86 -4.83
CA LEU A 105 -11.72 -14.99 -5.05
C LEU A 105 -12.64 -16.19 -5.38
N SER A 106 -12.67 -16.55 -6.67
CA SER A 106 -13.31 -17.77 -7.17
C SER A 106 -12.45 -18.99 -6.88
#